data_AF-A0A9P6QXR5-F1
#
_entry.id   AF-A0A9P6QXR5-F1
#
_cell.length_a   1.000
_cell.length_b   1.000
_cell.length_c   1.000
_cell.angle_alpha   90.00
_cell.angle_beta   90.00
_cell.angle_gamma   90.00
#
_symmetry.space_group_name_H-M   'P 1'
#
loop_
_entity.id
_entity.type
_entity.pdbx_description
1 polymer ?
#
loop_
_entity_poly.entity_id
_entity_poly.type
_entity_poly.pdbx_seq_one_letter_code
_entity_poly.pdbx_strand_id
1 'polypeptide(L)'
;MQLTTLGIVSKNDYSSNVPRLGAKTNFSIVKTLTGSDVPDMVRNYLQHPQVVKANTTGLTFAEPLRVFVQRMQRNSGLNFDVTVNGGLTFRTLKNNYLAMKEILKEEKDKQRTARAAQA
;
A
#
# COMPACT_ATOMS: atom_id res chain seq x y z
N MET A 1 3.14 8.17 -18.32
CA MET A 1 3.94 8.78 -17.24
C MET A 1 3.24 9.99 -16.66
N GLN A 2 2.83 10.96 -17.48
CA GLN A 2 2.05 12.14 -17.04
C GLN A 2 0.84 11.82 -16.17
N LEU A 3 0.04 10.79 -16.50
CA LEU A 3 -1.11 10.39 -15.68
C LEU A 3 -0.69 9.92 -14.28
N THR A 4 0.35 9.09 -14.19
CA THR A 4 0.91 8.62 -12.91
C THR A 4 1.48 9.77 -12.10
N THR A 5 2.24 10.67 -12.74
CA THR A 5 2.74 11.90 -12.11
C THR A 5 1.58 12.74 -11.58
N LEU A 6 0.52 12.95 -12.37
CA LEU A 6 -0.66 13.70 -11.96
C LEU A 6 -1.34 13.06 -10.73
N GLY A 7 -1.46 11.73 -10.71
CA GLY A 7 -2.00 10.99 -9.57
C GLY A 7 -1.13 11.10 -8.32
N ILE A 8 0.19 11.17 -8.47
CA ILE A 8 1.14 11.37 -7.36
C ILE A 8 1.03 12.79 -6.79
N VAL A 9 1.01 13.82 -7.65
CA VAL A 9 1.04 15.22 -7.19
C VAL A 9 -0.34 15.75 -6.80
N SER A 10 -1.39 15.06 -7.23
CA SER A 10 -2.75 15.27 -6.74
C SER A 10 -2.94 14.44 -5.47
N LYS A 11 -3.67 15.01 -4.50
CA LYS A 11 -3.92 14.36 -3.20
C LYS A 11 -4.31 12.89 -3.41
N ASN A 12 -3.65 12.00 -2.69
CA ASN A 12 -3.87 10.55 -2.72
C ASN A 12 -3.69 9.98 -1.29
N ASP A 13 -3.86 8.67 -1.13
CA ASP A 13 -3.81 8.00 0.18
C ASP A 13 -2.42 8.04 0.85
N TYR A 14 -1.37 8.35 0.08
CA TYR A 14 0.02 8.35 0.51
C TYR A 14 0.63 9.75 0.62
N SER A 15 -0.03 10.79 0.08
CA SER A 15 0.41 12.18 0.17
C SER A 15 -0.71 13.19 0.01
N SER A 16 -0.61 14.29 0.75
CA SER A 16 -1.37 15.52 0.48
C SER A 16 -0.90 16.17 -0.82
N ASN A 17 -1.77 16.99 -1.43
CA ASN A 17 -1.35 17.88 -2.49
C ASN A 17 -0.58 19.09 -1.93
N VAL A 18 0.13 19.79 -2.81
CA VAL A 18 0.69 21.10 -2.48
C VAL A 18 -0.47 22.07 -2.17
N PRO A 19 -0.42 22.83 -1.06
CA PRO A 19 -1.50 23.73 -0.68
C PRO A 19 -1.90 24.68 -1.81
N ARG A 20 -3.21 24.90 -1.97
CA ARG A 20 -3.81 25.79 -2.99
C ARG A 20 -3.59 25.36 -4.44
N LEU A 21 -2.97 24.21 -4.70
CA LEU A 21 -2.86 23.61 -6.03
C LEU A 21 -3.85 22.45 -6.18
N GLY A 22 -4.96 22.72 -6.87
CA GLY A 22 -5.97 21.71 -7.19
C GLY A 22 -5.61 20.86 -8.40
N ALA A 23 -6.39 19.81 -8.64
CA ALA A 23 -6.17 18.86 -9.75
C ALA A 23 -6.07 19.54 -11.13
N LYS A 24 -6.88 20.57 -11.39
CA LYS A 24 -6.83 21.35 -12.63
C LYS A 24 -5.47 22.06 -12.82
N THR A 25 -4.97 22.70 -11.76
CA THR A 25 -3.68 23.39 -11.79
C THR A 25 -2.55 22.38 -11.94
N ASN A 26 -2.58 21.28 -11.19
CA ASN A 26 -1.61 20.20 -11.29
C ASN A 26 -1.57 19.63 -12.72
N PHE A 27 -2.73 19.36 -13.32
CA PHE A 27 -2.80 18.92 -14.71
C PHE A 27 -2.21 19.94 -15.68
N SER A 28 -2.52 21.22 -15.48
CA SER A 28 -2.01 22.30 -16.34
C SER A 28 -0.48 22.44 -16.31
N ILE A 29 0.15 22.07 -15.18
CA ILE A 29 1.60 22.04 -15.03
C ILE A 29 2.14 20.72 -15.60
N VAL A 30 1.63 19.58 -15.15
CA VAL A 30 2.14 18.25 -15.57
C VAL A 30 2.08 18.07 -17.08
N LYS A 31 1.07 18.62 -17.77
CA LYS A 31 0.96 18.53 -19.24
C LYS A 31 2.08 19.28 -19.98
N THR A 32 2.71 20.28 -19.37
CA THR A 32 3.79 21.06 -20.00
C THR A 32 5.18 20.51 -19.67
N LEU A 33 5.28 19.59 -18.71
CA LEU A 33 6.53 18.96 -18.34
C LEU A 33 6.91 17.88 -19.35
N THR A 34 8.19 17.84 -19.68
CA THR A 34 8.84 16.74 -20.37
C THR A 34 9.61 15.88 -19.36
N GLY A 35 9.73 14.59 -19.62
CA GLY A 35 10.47 13.66 -18.77
C GLY A 35 10.44 12.24 -19.32
N SER A 36 11.51 11.49 -19.07
CA SER A 36 11.68 10.09 -19.48
C SER A 36 11.13 9.08 -18.48
N ASP A 37 10.90 9.49 -17.23
CA ASP A 37 10.31 8.66 -16.19
C ASP A 37 9.45 9.46 -15.19
N VAL A 38 8.70 8.76 -14.34
CA VAL A 38 7.81 9.39 -13.35
C VAL A 38 8.59 10.16 -12.26
N PRO A 39 9.68 9.62 -11.67
CA PRO A 39 10.50 10.37 -10.71
C PRO A 39 11.02 11.70 -11.24
N ASP A 40 11.54 11.74 -12.46
CA ASP A 40 12.05 12.96 -13.09
C ASP A 40 10.91 13.95 -13.35
N MET A 41 9.75 13.48 -13.81
CA MET A 41 8.58 14.35 -13.98
C MET A 41 8.10 14.96 -12.65
N VAL A 42 8.14 14.20 -11.55
CA VAL A 42 7.79 14.72 -10.21
C VAL A 42 8.85 15.72 -9.72
N ARG A 43 10.14 15.48 -10.02
CA ARG A 43 11.22 16.44 -9.73
C ARG A 43 11.01 17.75 -10.48
N ASN A 44 10.73 17.68 -11.78
CA ASN A 44 10.45 18.84 -12.63
C ASN A 44 9.19 19.59 -12.16
N TYR A 45 8.17 18.87 -11.70
CA TYR A 45 6.98 19.47 -11.09
C TYR A 45 7.32 20.27 -9.83
N LEU A 46 8.14 19.72 -8.93
CA LEU A 46 8.54 20.41 -7.69
C LEU A 46 9.39 21.67 -7.95
N GLN A 47 10.07 21.74 -9.09
CA GLN A 47 10.85 22.90 -9.54
C GLN A 47 10.01 23.95 -10.28
N HIS A 48 8.74 23.65 -10.61
CA HIS A 48 7.90 24.60 -11.33
C HIS A 48 7.62 25.84 -10.47
N PRO A 49 7.72 27.09 -11.01
CA PRO A 49 7.64 28.31 -10.20
C PRO A 49 6.38 28.43 -9.33
N GLN A 50 5.23 28.02 -9.87
CA GLN A 50 3.97 28.02 -9.11
C GLN A 50 3.97 27.00 -7.96
N VAL A 51 4.66 25.88 -8.14
CA VAL A 51 4.78 24.82 -7.12
C VAL A 51 5.76 25.24 -6.06
N VAL A 52 6.93 25.77 -6.43
CA VAL A 52 7.93 26.30 -5.49
C VAL A 52 7.32 27.38 -4.59
N LYS A 53 6.56 28.31 -5.16
CA LYS A 53 5.88 29.38 -4.40
C LYS A 53 4.83 28.84 -3.43
N ALA A 54 4.13 27.76 -3.80
CA ALA A 54 3.04 27.20 -3.00
C ALA A 54 3.51 26.13 -1.99
N ASN A 55 4.62 25.46 -2.26
CA ASN A 55 5.17 24.36 -1.46
C ASN A 55 6.06 24.87 -0.31
N THR A 56 5.52 25.77 0.52
CA THR A 56 6.25 26.36 1.65
C THR A 56 6.53 25.37 2.78
N THR A 57 5.79 24.27 2.84
CA THR A 57 5.94 23.23 3.86
C THR A 57 6.98 22.16 3.51
N GLY A 58 7.62 22.25 2.35
CA GLY A 58 8.62 21.25 1.91
C GLY A 58 8.00 19.87 1.66
N LEU A 59 6.76 19.81 1.15
CA LEU A 59 6.11 18.56 0.80
C LEU A 59 6.97 17.81 -0.24
N THR A 60 7.18 16.52 0.03
CA THR A 60 7.86 15.60 -0.88
C THR A 60 6.89 14.50 -1.30
N PHE A 61 7.18 13.85 -2.43
CA PHE A 61 6.36 12.76 -2.97
C PHE A 61 7.07 11.41 -2.92
N ALA A 62 8.00 11.24 -1.97
CA ALA A 62 8.83 10.03 -1.86
C ALA A 62 7.97 8.77 -1.63
N GLU A 63 6.99 8.83 -0.73
CA GLU A 63 6.14 7.69 -0.41
C GLU A 63 5.20 7.29 -1.57
N PRO A 64 4.44 8.21 -2.20
CA PRO A 64 3.69 7.89 -3.42
C PRO A 64 4.59 7.33 -4.53
N LEU A 65 5.81 7.84 -4.70
CA LEU A 65 6.76 7.30 -5.68
C LEU A 65 7.12 5.84 -5.36
N ARG A 66 7.39 5.50 -4.09
CA ARG A 66 7.63 4.10 -3.68
C ARG A 66 6.43 3.20 -4.00
N VAL A 67 5.22 3.66 -3.71
CA VAL A 67 4.02 2.84 -3.92
C VAL A 67 3.68 2.69 -5.40
N PHE A 68 3.57 3.80 -6.14
CA PHE A 68 3.03 3.78 -7.50
C PHE A 68 4.09 3.46 -8.57
N VAL A 69 5.36 3.78 -8.32
CA VAL A 69 6.45 3.51 -9.28
C VAL A 69 7.19 2.23 -8.91
N GLN A 70 7.62 2.09 -7.65
CA GLN A 70 8.38 0.92 -7.20
C GLN A 70 7.48 -0.25 -6.80
N ARG A 71 6.16 -0.08 -6.83
CA ARG A 71 5.15 -1.09 -6.47
C ARG A 71 5.34 -1.62 -5.05
N MET A 72 5.93 -0.81 -4.17
CA MET A 72 6.07 -1.12 -2.76
C MET A 72 4.78 -0.72 -2.04
N GLN A 73 3.82 -1.63 -1.96
CA GLN A 73 2.68 -1.42 -1.07
C GLN A 73 3.19 -1.22 0.36
N ARG A 74 2.60 -0.29 1.10
CA ARG A 74 2.73 -0.32 2.56
C ARG A 74 2.30 -1.71 2.98
N ASN A 75 3.16 -2.46 3.67
CA ASN A 75 2.71 -3.61 4.43
C ASN A 75 1.66 -3.07 5.41
N SER A 76 0.37 -3.11 5.03
CA SER A 76 -0.74 -3.01 5.95
C SER A 76 -0.39 -4.00 7.06
N GLY A 77 -0.14 -3.52 8.28
CA GLY A 77 0.47 -4.28 9.36
C GLY A 77 -0.22 -5.62 9.65
N LEU A 78 0.16 -6.64 8.89
CA LEU A 78 0.60 -7.93 9.41
C LEU A 78 2.13 -7.97 9.29
N ASN A 79 2.80 -6.87 9.67
CA ASN A 79 4.10 -7.02 10.31
C ASN A 79 3.78 -7.61 11.69
N PHE A 80 3.67 -8.94 11.74
CA PHE A 80 3.95 -9.65 12.97
C PHE A 80 5.45 -9.44 13.23
N ASP A 81 5.81 -8.29 13.81
CA ASP A 81 6.94 -8.24 14.71
C ASP A 81 6.51 -9.08 15.92
N VAL A 82 6.58 -10.41 15.76
CA VAL A 82 6.68 -11.27 16.92
C VAL A 82 8.07 -11.01 17.46
N THR A 83 8.23 -9.94 18.24
CA THR A 83 9.16 -10.00 19.36
C THR A 83 8.56 -11.01 20.31
N VAL A 84 8.70 -12.29 19.98
CA VAL A 84 8.36 -13.35 20.90
C VAL A 84 9.46 -13.27 21.95
N ASN A 85 9.10 -12.79 23.13
CA ASN A 85 9.75 -13.26 24.35
C ASN A 85 9.42 -14.77 24.53
N GLY A 86 9.72 -15.62 23.54
CA GLY A 86 9.36 -17.04 23.50
C GLY A 86 9.06 -17.67 22.12
N GLY A 87 9.97 -17.58 21.15
CA GLY A 87 10.15 -18.54 20.03
C GLY A 87 8.96 -19.12 19.23
N LEU A 88 7.94 -18.35 18.80
CA LEU A 88 6.99 -18.86 17.77
C LEU A 88 7.43 -18.48 16.35
N THR A 89 7.91 -19.47 15.60
CA THR A 89 8.28 -19.32 14.19
C THR A 89 7.08 -19.52 13.28
N PHE A 90 7.14 -18.98 12.05
CA PHE A 90 6.14 -19.25 10.99
C PHE A 90 5.90 -20.75 10.77
N ARG A 91 6.96 -21.57 10.91
CA ARG A 91 6.87 -23.03 10.82
C ARG A 91 5.97 -23.61 11.92
N THR A 92 6.10 -23.11 13.15
CA THR A 92 5.27 -23.52 14.29
C THR A 92 3.80 -23.15 14.06
N LEU A 93 3.53 -21.93 13.58
CA LEU A 93 2.17 -21.51 13.25
C LEU A 93 1.54 -22.35 12.14
N LYS A 94 2.27 -22.63 11.07
CA LYS A 94 1.79 -23.46 9.97
C LYS A 94 1.44 -24.87 10.44
N ASN A 95 2.27 -25.46 11.30
CA ASN A 95 2.03 -26.78 11.85
C ASN A 95 0.80 -26.80 12.76
N ASN A 96 0.63 -25.79 13.62
CA ASN A 96 -0.54 -25.68 14.49
C ASN A 96 -1.84 -25.52 13.69
N TYR A 97 -1.82 -24.72 12.62
CA TYR A 97 -2.96 -24.57 11.73
C TYR A 97 -3.36 -25.90 11.07
N LEU A 98 -2.39 -26.69 10.59
CA LEU A 98 -2.67 -27.98 9.97
C LEU A 98 -3.23 -28.98 10.99
N ALA A 99 -2.69 -29.01 12.22
CA ALA A 99 -3.21 -29.86 13.28
C ALA A 99 -4.65 -29.52 13.65
N MET A 100 -4.97 -28.23 13.81
CA MET A 100 -6.34 -27.78 14.07
C MET A 100 -7.31 -28.13 12.92
N LYS A 101 -6.83 -28.07 11.68
CA LYS A 101 -7.65 -28.44 10.51
C LYS A 101 -8.05 -29.91 10.51
N GLU A 102 -7.13 -30.81 10.89
CA GLU A 102 -7.44 -32.24 10.98
C GLU A 102 -8.39 -32.56 12.15
N ILE A 103 -8.19 -31.94 13.32
CA ILE A 103 -9.11 -32.09 14.47
C ILE A 103 -10.54 -31.68 14.07
N LEU A 104 -10.69 -30.54 13.38
CA LEU A 104 -11.99 -30.06 12.91
C LEU A 104 -12.62 -30.98 11.86
N LYS A 105 -11.82 -31.70 11.08
CA LYS A 105 -12.30 -32.68 10.11
C LYS A 105 -12.82 -33.93 10.82
N GLU A 106 -12.07 -34.48 11.76
CA GLU A 106 -12.48 -35.63 12.57
C GLU A 106 -13.78 -35.35 13.34
N GLU A 107 -13.91 -34.16 13.92
CA GLU A 107 -15.11 -33.77 14.66
C GLU A 107 -16.34 -33.67 13.75
N LYS A 108 -16.17 -33.13 12.53
CA LYS A 108 -17.26 -33.09 11.53
C LYS A 108 -17.66 -34.48 11.07
N ASP A 109 -16.72 -35.39 10.91
CA ASP A 109 -17.01 -36.76 10.50
C ASP A 109 -17.73 -37.54 11.61
N LYS A 110 -17.33 -37.37 12.88
CA LYS A 110 -18.06 -37.91 14.04
C LYS A 110 -19.50 -37.39 14.13
N GLN A 111 -19.71 -36.10 13.89
CA GLN A 111 -21.05 -35.51 13.88
C GLN A 111 -21.92 -36.03 12.73
N ARG A 112 -21.31 -36.31 11.57
CA ARG A 112 -22.03 -36.91 10.43
C ARG A 112 -22.44 -38.34 10.73
N THR A 113 -21.56 -39.16 11.32
CA THR A 113 -21.90 -40.54 11.72
C THR A 113 -22.95 -40.58 12.82
N ALA A 114 -22.89 -39.66 13.79
CA ALA A 114 -23.89 -39.58 14.86
C ALA A 114 -25.28 -39.20 14.33
N ARG A 115 -25.36 -38.28 13.36
CA ARG A 115 -26.62 -37.92 12.69
C ARG A 115 -27.17 -39.04 11.82
N ALA A 116 -26.31 -39.80 11.14
CA ALA A 116 -26.72 -40.94 10.33
C ALA A 116 -27.24 -42.11 11.18
N ALA A 117 -26.77 -42.27 12.42
CA ALA A 117 -27.25 -43.30 13.35
C ALA A 117 -28.55 -42.93 14.08
N GLN A 118 -29.02 -41.68 13.97
CA GLN A 118 -30.27 -41.19 14.56
C GLN A 118 -31.42 -41.07 13.54
N ALA A 119 -31.18 -41.46 12.29
CA ALA A 119 -32.14 -41.51 11.19
C ALA A 119 -32.50 -42.96 10.87
#